data_AF-A0A1I1TG48-F1
#
_entry.id   AF-A0A1I1TG48-F1
#
_cell.length_a   1.000
_cell.length_b   1.000
_cell.length_c   1.000
_cell.angle_alpha   90.00
_cell.angle_beta   90.00
_cell.angle_gamma   90.00
#
_symmetry.space_group_name_H-M   'P 1'
#
loop_
_entity.id
_entity.type
_entity.pdbx_description
1 polymer ?
#
loop_
_entity_poly.entity_id
_entity_poly.type
_entity_poly.pdbx_seq_one_letter_code
_entity_poly.pdbx_strand_id
1 'polypeptide(L)'
;MEDLHNVLNICIKQLAILENQNIALKTQLAHILKYHFDRSLLETLEYFHTAFLQQDTRFEALRSEISLQQTWLGQPYTDTVNKDNIYRHQQHIYEKLGQMEKDVQRLMSVFNDYLQVHFSNIALNIPSTINKL
;
A
#
# COMPACT_ATOMS: atom_id res chain seq x y z
N MET A 1 -15.64 7.60 21.11
CA MET A 1 -14.45 8.38 20.67
C MET A 1 -13.23 7.49 20.56
N GLU A 2 -13.00 6.63 21.56
CA GLU A 2 -11.93 5.63 21.59
C GLU A 2 -11.97 4.69 20.37
N ASP A 3 -13.18 4.31 19.92
CA ASP A 3 -13.39 3.48 18.74
C ASP A 3 -12.86 4.12 17.43
N LEU A 4 -13.16 5.40 17.16
CA LEU A 4 -12.68 6.10 15.95
C LEU A 4 -11.15 6.25 15.93
N HIS A 5 -10.54 6.57 17.07
CA HIS A 5 -9.08 6.65 17.18
C HIS A 5 -8.43 5.28 16.97
N ASN A 6 -9.02 4.22 17.55
CA ASN A 6 -8.53 2.85 17.39
C ASN A 6 -8.61 2.39 15.93
N VAL A 7 -9.74 2.62 15.26
CA VAL A 7 -9.93 2.27 13.84
C VAL A 7 -8.94 3.04 12.97
N LEU A 8 -8.76 4.35 13.20
CA LEU A 8 -7.79 5.15 12.44
C LEU A 8 -6.35 4.66 12.65
N ASN A 9 -5.99 4.25 13.87
CA ASN A 9 -4.69 3.65 14.17
C ASN A 9 -4.49 2.30 13.45
N ILE A 10 -5.54 1.49 13.31
CA ILE A 10 -5.50 0.26 12.50
C ILE A 10 -5.23 0.61 11.03
N CYS A 11 -5.93 1.59 10.47
CA CYS A 11 -5.71 2.04 9.09
C CYS A 11 -4.27 2.54 8.86
N ILE A 12 -3.71 3.30 9.80
CA ILE A 12 -2.31 3.76 9.74
C ILE A 12 -1.34 2.59 9.67
N LYS A 13 -1.51 1.59 10.55
CA LYS A 13 -0.64 0.41 10.58
C LYS A 13 -0.75 -0.40 9.28
N GLN A 14 -1.96 -0.59 8.78
CA GLN A 14 -2.21 -1.30 7.53
C GLN A 14 -1.61 -0.57 6.32
N LEU A 15 -1.74 0.76 6.24
CA LEU A 15 -1.10 1.55 5.18
C LEU A 15 0.43 1.39 5.21
N ALA A 16 1.03 1.46 6.40
CA ALA A 16 2.47 1.25 6.56
C ALA A 16 2.92 -0.16 6.14
N ILE A 17 2.10 -1.19 6.34
CA ILE A 17 2.38 -2.54 5.83
C ILE A 17 2.41 -2.55 4.31
N LEU A 18 1.42 -1.95 3.64
CA LEU A 18 1.34 -1.87 2.18
C LEU A 18 2.51 -1.08 1.58
N GLU A 19 2.89 0.04 2.20
CA GLU A 19 4.05 0.83 1.80
C GLU A 19 5.34 -0.01 1.86
N ASN A 20 5.55 -0.75 2.96
CA ASN A 20 6.71 -1.61 3.11
C ASN A 20 6.74 -2.75 2.09
N GLN A 21 5.58 -3.33 1.76
CA GLN A 21 5.49 -4.33 0.70
C GLN A 21 5.88 -3.74 -0.66
N ASN A 22 5.38 -2.55 -1.00
CA ASN A 22 5.75 -1.87 -2.24
C ASN A 22 7.24 -1.50 -2.29
N ILE A 23 7.82 -1.10 -1.16
CA ILE A 23 9.27 -0.85 -1.03
C ILE A 23 10.05 -2.13 -1.30
N ALA A 24 9.67 -3.27 -0.71
CA ALA A 24 10.35 -4.54 -0.93
C ALA A 24 10.33 -4.95 -2.42
N LEU A 25 9.18 -4.79 -3.09
CA LEU A 25 9.04 -5.06 -4.52
C LEU A 25 9.94 -4.15 -5.38
N LYS A 26 9.98 -2.84 -5.08
CA LYS A 26 10.89 -1.89 -5.73
C LYS A 26 12.36 -2.24 -5.50
N THR A 27 12.73 -2.67 -4.29
CA THR A 27 14.09 -3.10 -3.98
C THR A 27 14.48 -4.34 -4.79
N GLN A 28 13.57 -5.30 -4.93
CA GLN A 28 13.81 -6.49 -5.76
C GLN A 28 13.94 -6.12 -7.24
N LEU A 29 13.08 -5.24 -7.75
CA LEU A 29 13.21 -4.71 -9.11
C LEU A 29 14.55 -4.01 -9.33
N ALA A 30 14.97 -3.15 -8.41
CA ALA A 30 16.25 -2.46 -8.49
C ALA A 30 17.44 -3.44 -8.48
N HIS A 31 17.35 -4.52 -7.70
CA HIS A 31 18.36 -5.58 -7.71
C HIS A 31 18.46 -6.26 -9.09
N ILE A 32 17.32 -6.59 -9.70
CA ILE A 32 17.26 -7.18 -11.05
C ILE A 32 17.87 -6.23 -12.08
N LEU A 33 17.46 -4.95 -12.06
CA LEU A 33 17.99 -3.93 -12.97
C LEU A 33 19.50 -3.74 -12.83
N LYS A 34 20.05 -3.94 -11.63
CA LYS A 34 21.49 -3.75 -11.37
C LYS A 34 22.34 -4.95 -11.78
N TYR A 35 21.87 -6.18 -11.54
CA TYR A 35 22.72 -7.37 -11.62
C TYR A 35 22.32 -8.38 -12.69
N HIS A 36 21.08 -8.30 -13.20
CA HIS A 36 20.50 -9.33 -14.07
C HIS A 36 19.76 -8.74 -15.26
N PHE A 37 19.97 -7.46 -15.54
CA PHE A 37 19.26 -6.76 -16.59
C PHE A 37 19.64 -7.27 -17.98
N ASP A 38 18.61 -7.67 -18.72
CA ASP A 38 18.64 -7.86 -20.16
C ASP A 38 17.70 -6.84 -20.81
N ARG A 39 18.18 -6.20 -21.89
CA ARG A 39 17.41 -5.22 -22.66
C ARG A 39 16.12 -5.82 -23.22
N SER A 40 16.08 -7.12 -23.48
CA SER A 40 14.87 -7.82 -23.93
C SER A 40 13.71 -7.75 -22.92
N LEU A 41 14.02 -7.47 -21.65
CA LEU A 41 13.07 -7.42 -20.54
C LEU A 41 12.68 -6.00 -20.12
N LEU A 42 13.25 -4.98 -20.78
CA LEU A 42 13.14 -3.57 -20.36
C LEU A 42 11.69 -3.09 -20.25
N GLU A 43 10.87 -3.33 -21.28
CA GLU A 43 9.48 -2.86 -21.33
C GLU A 43 8.66 -3.38 -20.13
N THR A 44 8.80 -4.67 -19.82
CA THR A 44 8.08 -5.28 -18.69
C THR A 44 8.60 -4.77 -17.34
N LEU A 45 9.90 -4.55 -17.20
CA LEU A 45 10.49 -3.98 -15.98
C LEU A 45 10.06 -2.51 -15.76
N GLU A 46 9.95 -1.73 -16.84
CA GLU A 46 9.42 -0.36 -16.81
C GLU A 46 7.93 -0.31 -16.44
N TYR A 47 7.15 -1.28 -16.93
CA TYR A 47 5.75 -1.46 -16.50
C TYR A 47 5.66 -1.63 -14.98
N PHE A 48 6.43 -2.55 -14.40
CA PHE A 48 6.43 -2.77 -12.95
C PHE A 48 6.92 -1.53 -12.18
N HIS A 49 7.97 -0.87 -12.67
CA HIS A 49 8.46 0.37 -12.07
C HIS A 49 7.35 1.43 -11.99
N THR A 50 6.65 1.65 -13.09
CA THR A 50 5.55 2.61 -13.18
C THR A 50 4.38 2.21 -12.27
N ALA A 51 4.03 0.92 -12.25
CA ALA A 51 2.97 0.42 -11.36
C ALA A 51 3.31 0.65 -9.88
N PHE A 52 4.56 0.44 -9.46
CA PHE A 52 4.99 0.72 -8.08
C PHE A 52 4.93 2.22 -7.74
N LEU A 53 5.31 3.10 -8.67
CA LEU A 53 5.20 4.56 -8.48
C LEU A 53 3.74 5.03 -8.39
N GLN A 54 2.84 4.40 -9.15
CA GLN A 54 1.41 4.67 -9.02
C GLN A 54 0.89 4.26 -7.63
N GLN A 55 1.37 3.14 -7.05
CA GLN A 55 1.02 2.79 -5.68
C GLN A 55 1.55 3.80 -4.67
N ASP A 56 2.79 4.28 -4.81
CA ASP A 56 3.35 5.31 -3.92
C ASP A 56 2.49 6.58 -3.92
N THR A 57 2.02 7.00 -5.10
CA THR A 57 1.15 8.17 -5.24
C THR A 57 -0.19 7.97 -4.51
N ARG A 58 -0.74 6.75 -4.58
CA ARG A 58 -1.98 6.40 -3.89
C ARG A 58 -1.81 6.33 -2.38
N PHE A 59 -0.70 5.79 -1.89
CA PHE A 59 -0.39 5.77 -0.47
C PHE A 59 -0.25 7.17 0.11
N GLU A 60 0.45 8.07 -0.61
CA GLU A 60 0.59 9.46 -0.20
C GLU A 60 -0.77 10.17 -0.08
N ALA A 61 -1.66 9.94 -1.05
CA ALA A 61 -3.01 10.50 -1.02
C ALA A 61 -3.81 9.99 0.19
N LEU A 62 -3.78 8.67 0.46
CA LEU A 62 -4.49 8.10 1.61
C LEU A 62 -3.88 8.54 2.95
N ARG A 63 -2.56 8.68 3.02
CA ARG A 63 -1.86 9.22 4.19
C ARG A 63 -2.32 10.64 4.50
N SER A 64 -2.47 11.47 3.47
CA SER A 64 -2.98 12.83 3.60
C SER A 64 -4.42 12.86 4.12
N GLU A 65 -5.28 11.96 3.64
CA GLU A 65 -6.66 11.80 4.16
C GLU A 65 -6.68 11.36 5.62
N ILE A 66 -5.84 10.40 6.00
CA ILE A 66 -5.69 9.95 7.39
C ILE A 66 -5.24 11.11 8.28
N SER A 67 -4.23 11.90 7.87
CA SER A 67 -3.75 13.05 8.63
C SER A 67 -4.82 14.15 8.80
N LEU A 68 -5.65 14.35 7.77
CA LEU A 68 -6.80 15.24 7.86
C LEU A 68 -7.79 14.76 8.93
N GLN A 69 -8.12 13.46 8.93
CA GLN A 69 -9.03 12.91 9.94
C GLN A 69 -8.44 12.95 11.36
N GLN A 70 -7.14 12.70 11.52
CA GLN A 70 -6.44 12.85 12.80
C GLN A 70 -6.59 14.28 13.34
N THR A 71 -6.49 15.28 12.47
CA THR A 71 -6.70 16.69 12.84
C THR A 71 -8.13 16.94 13.31
N TRP A 72 -9.14 16.38 12.64
CA TRP A 72 -10.54 16.51 13.06
C TRP A 72 -10.81 15.83 14.41
N LEU A 73 -10.22 14.65 14.64
CA LEU A 73 -10.37 13.92 15.90
C LEU A 73 -9.71 14.64 17.09
N GLY A 74 -8.70 15.48 16.84
CA GLY A 74 -8.04 16.31 17.85
C GLY A 74 -8.80 17.59 18.23
N GLN A 75 -9.87 17.93 17.52
CA GLN A 75 -10.72 19.10 17.82
C GLN A 75 -11.91 18.71 18.70
N PRO A 76 -12.36 19.58 19.63
CA PRO A 76 -13.55 19.33 20.43
C PRO A 76 -14.79 19.23 19.52
N TYR A 77 -15.58 18.15 19.68
CA TYR A 77 -16.80 17.93 18.93
C TYR A 77 -17.82 19.01 19.27
N THR A 78 -18.04 19.94 18.35
CA THR A 78 -19.01 21.02 18.54
C THR A 78 -20.45 20.59 18.26
N ASP A 79 -20.70 19.57 17.43
CA ASP A 79 -22.05 19.08 17.10
C ASP A 79 -22.08 17.61 16.64
N THR A 80 -23.25 16.97 16.74
CA THR A 80 -23.50 15.57 16.32
C THR A 80 -23.31 15.35 14.81
N VAL A 81 -23.63 16.35 13.98
CA VAL A 81 -23.42 16.32 12.52
C VAL A 81 -21.93 16.17 12.15
N ASN A 82 -21.03 16.70 12.98
CA ASN A 82 -19.58 16.57 12.77
C ASN A 82 -19.11 15.12 12.97
N LYS A 83 -19.71 14.40 13.93
CA LYS A 83 -19.39 13.01 14.22
C LYS A 83 -19.78 12.06 13.07
N ASP A 84 -20.94 12.27 12.46
CA ASP A 84 -21.39 11.46 11.32
C ASP A 84 -20.50 11.64 10.09
N ASN A 85 -20.04 12.88 9.84
CA ASN A 85 -19.12 13.17 8.75
C ASN A 85 -17.75 12.49 8.97
N ILE A 86 -17.22 12.54 10.19
CA ILE A 86 -15.98 11.83 10.56
C ILE A 86 -16.14 10.33 10.36
N TYR A 87 -17.29 9.74 10.74
CA TYR A 87 -17.54 8.31 10.54
C TYR A 87 -17.59 7.93 9.05
N ARG A 88 -18.30 8.72 8.23
CA ARG A 88 -18.34 8.50 6.77
C ARG A 88 -16.94 8.59 6.14
N HIS A 89 -16.14 9.55 6.58
CA HIS A 89 -14.76 9.67 6.11
C HIS A 89 -13.90 8.47 6.55
N GLN A 90 -14.08 7.98 7.78
CA GLN A 90 -13.40 6.76 8.27
C GLN A 90 -13.74 5.54 7.42
N GLN A 91 -15.02 5.35 7.05
CA GLN A 91 -15.45 4.25 6.18
C GLN A 91 -14.81 4.38 4.80
N HIS A 92 -14.76 5.58 4.24
CA HIS A 92 -14.10 5.84 2.95
C HIS A 92 -12.60 5.51 2.98
N ILE A 93 -11.89 5.87 4.06
CA ILE A 93 -10.49 5.47 4.27
C ILE A 93 -10.36 3.95 4.28
N TYR A 94 -11.25 3.26 4.99
CA TYR A 94 -11.24 1.80 5.11
C TYR A 94 -11.47 1.11 3.75
N GLU A 95 -12.45 1.58 2.97
CA GLU A 95 -12.74 1.08 1.63
C GLU A 95 -11.56 1.27 0.68
N LYS A 96 -10.96 2.47 0.68
CA LYS A 96 -9.76 2.77 -0.12
C LYS A 96 -8.60 1.85 0.23
N LEU A 97 -8.36 1.65 1.53
CA LEU A 97 -7.30 0.80 2.01
C LEU A 97 -7.50 -0.66 1.57
N GLY A 98 -8.72 -1.18 1.68
CA GLY A 98 -9.05 -2.52 1.20
C GLY A 98 -8.90 -2.68 -0.32
N GLN A 99 -9.18 -1.64 -1.10
CA GLN A 99 -8.91 -1.66 -2.54
C GLN A 99 -7.41 -1.62 -2.83
N MET A 100 -6.64 -0.79 -2.13
CA MET A 100 -5.19 -0.73 -2.27
C MET A 100 -4.52 -2.05 -1.91
N GLU A 101 -4.96 -2.72 -0.85
CA GLU A 101 -4.46 -4.05 -0.48
C GLU A 101 -4.64 -5.06 -1.62
N LYS A 102 -5.84 -5.13 -2.21
CA LYS A 102 -6.11 -6.03 -3.35
C LYS A 102 -5.21 -5.72 -4.55
N ASP A 103 -5.00 -4.44 -4.83
CA ASP A 103 -4.17 -4.01 -5.94
C ASP A 103 -2.69 -4.35 -5.72
N VAL A 104 -2.17 -4.15 -4.49
CA VAL A 104 -0.81 -4.54 -4.11
C VAL A 104 -0.63 -6.05 -4.19
N GLN A 105 -1.58 -6.84 -3.68
CA GLN A 105 -1.54 -8.30 -3.76
C GLN A 105 -1.54 -8.79 -5.20
N ARG A 106 -2.37 -8.20 -6.06
CA ARG A 106 -2.39 -8.52 -7.49
C ARG A 106 -1.06 -8.17 -8.15
N LEU A 107 -0.53 -6.97 -7.90
CA LEU A 107 0.74 -6.52 -8.48
C LEU A 107 1.90 -7.41 -8.02
N MET A 108 1.93 -7.77 -6.74
CA MET A 108 2.90 -8.72 -6.18
C MET A 108 2.82 -10.09 -6.84
N SER A 109 1.60 -10.63 -7.04
CA SER A 109 1.41 -11.92 -7.73
C SER A 109 1.98 -11.86 -9.15
N VAL A 110 1.56 -10.86 -9.94
CA VAL A 110 2.00 -10.71 -11.34
C VAL A 110 3.51 -10.51 -11.43
N PHE A 111 4.09 -9.74 -10.50
CA PHE A 111 5.53 -9.55 -10.44
C PHE A 111 6.25 -10.85 -10.10
N ASN A 112 5.81 -11.58 -9.07
CA ASN A 112 6.42 -12.85 -8.66
C ASN A 112 6.34 -13.91 -9.77
N ASP A 113 5.20 -14.02 -10.44
CA ASP A 113 5.02 -14.95 -11.57
C ASP A 113 6.02 -14.61 -12.69
N TYR A 114 6.17 -13.33 -13.00
CA TYR A 114 7.18 -12.86 -13.97
C TYR A 114 8.61 -13.20 -13.52
N LEU A 115 8.93 -12.99 -12.24
CA LEU A 115 10.24 -13.35 -11.70
C LEU A 115 10.51 -14.84 -11.75
N GLN A 116 9.52 -15.68 -11.49
CA GLN A 116 9.69 -17.12 -11.55
C GLN A 116 10.03 -17.59 -12.97
N VAL A 117 9.43 -16.98 -14.00
CA VAL A 117 9.67 -17.31 -15.40
C VAL A 117 11.02 -16.81 -15.90
N HIS A 118 11.38 -15.56 -15.59
CA HIS A 118 12.53 -14.90 -16.19
C HIS A 118 13.77 -14.85 -15.28
N PHE A 119 13.59 -15.08 -13.99
CA PHE A 119 14.59 -14.90 -12.93
C PHE A 119 14.50 -16.00 -11.87
N SER A 120 14.33 -17.26 -12.30
CA SER A 120 14.09 -18.43 -11.42
C SER A 120 15.15 -18.60 -10.31
N ASN A 121 16.38 -18.13 -10.54
CA ASN A 121 17.49 -18.19 -9.56
C ASN A 121 17.48 -17.03 -8.55
N ILE A 122 16.57 -16.05 -8.69
CA ILE A 122 16.47 -14.81 -7.91
C ILE A 122 15.12 -14.70 -7.20
N ALA A 123 14.20 -15.66 -7.38
CA ALA A 123 12.93 -15.70 -6.67
C ALA A 123 13.17 -15.97 -5.16
N LEU A 124 13.64 -14.93 -4.46
CA LEU A 124 13.87 -14.90 -3.03
C LEU A 124 12.54 -14.63 -2.33
N ASN A 125 12.22 -15.52 -1.38
CA ASN A 125 11.15 -15.45 -0.40
C ASN A 125 10.77 -14.01 0.00
N ILE A 126 9.71 -13.47 -0.61
CA ILE A 126 8.99 -12.35 0.00
C ILE A 126 8.25 -12.95 1.20
N PRO A 127 8.51 -12.50 2.44
CA PRO A 127 7.80 -13.01 3.60
C PRO A 127 6.31 -12.70 3.42
N SER A 128 5.47 -13.72 3.28
CA SER A 128 4.02 -13.56 3.37
C SER A 128 3.66 -13.29 4.83
N THR A 129 3.77 -12.05 5.29
CA THR A 129 3.18 -11.65 6.57
C THR A 129 1.67 -11.51 6.42
N ILE A 130 0.99 -12.63 6.23
CA ILE A 130 -0.44 -12.77 6.55
C ILE A 130 -0.50 -13.06 8.04
N ASN A 131 -0.33 -12.03 8.86
CA ASN A 131 -0.88 -12.06 10.21
C ASN A 131 -2.20 -11.31 10.14
N LYS A 132 -3.28 -12.08 9.97
CA LYS A 132 -4.63 -11.62 10.31
C LYS A 132 -4.60 -11.21 11.79
N LEU A 133 -4.79 -9.92 12.05
CA LEU A 133 -5.22 -9.38 13.34
C LEU A 133 -6.61 -8.81 13.14
#